data_AF-A0A1Q7QUP2-F1
#
_entry.id   AF-A0A1Q7QUP2-F1
#
_cell.length_a   1.000
_cell.length_b   1.000
_cell.length_c   1.000
_cell.angle_alpha   90.00
_cell.angle_beta   90.00
_cell.angle_gamma   90.00
#
_symmetry.space_group_name_H-M   'P 1'
#
loop_
_entity.id
_entity.type
_entity.pdbx_description
1 polymer ?
#
loop_
_entity_poly.entity_id
_entity_poly.type
_entity_poly.pdbx_seq_one_letter_code
_entity_poly.pdbx_strand_id
1 'polypeptide(L)' 'MRSNQLKRFLNSDVVGQLNNGLFFEGYVADKAGRASVFDRDSQTPHQIRATQVKWLAKAARYC' A
#
# COMPACT_ATOMS: atom_id res chain seq x y z
N MET A 1 6.94 7.75 0.54
CA MET A 1 7.91 6.68 0.19
C MET A 1 8.35 6.78 -1.28
N ARG A 2 9.56 6.33 -1.67
CA ARG A 2 9.98 6.28 -3.10
C ARG A 2 9.31 5.08 -3.81
N SER A 3 8.86 5.24 -5.07
CA SER A 3 8.19 4.17 -5.83
C SER A 3 9.01 2.88 -5.96
N ASN A 4 10.35 2.96 -5.98
CA ASN A 4 11.21 1.76 -6.01
C ASN A 4 11.13 0.91 -4.74
N GLN A 5 10.86 1.51 -3.57
CA GLN A 5 10.66 0.73 -2.35
C GLN A 5 9.32 0.00 -2.34
N LEU A 6 8.33 0.58 -3.01
CA LEU A 6 6.99 0.03 -3.17
C LEU A 6 7.00 -1.27 -3.98
N LYS A 7 7.91 -1.39 -4.97
CA LYS A 7 8.11 -2.62 -5.74
C LYS A 7 8.48 -3.84 -4.89
N ARG A 8 9.07 -3.65 -3.70
CA ARG A 8 9.42 -4.75 -2.79
C ARG A 8 8.19 -5.47 -2.22
N PHE A 9 7.04 -4.80 -2.28
CA PHE A 9 5.77 -5.30 -1.76
C PHE A 9 4.82 -5.72 -2.88
N LEU A 10 5.26 -5.76 -4.15
CA LEU A 10 4.42 -6.12 -5.28
C LEU A 10 3.70 -7.46 -5.03
N ASN A 11 2.41 -7.51 -5.35
CA ASN A 11 1.54 -8.67 -5.15
C ASN A 11 1.48 -9.15 -3.70
N SER A 12 1.68 -8.26 -2.73
CA SER A 12 1.56 -8.56 -1.32
C SER A 12 0.48 -7.69 -0.66
N ASP A 13 -0.21 -8.29 0.31
CA ASP A 13 -0.98 -7.55 1.29
C ASP A 13 -0.05 -6.77 2.21
N VAL A 14 -0.44 -5.56 2.55
CA VAL A 14 0.38 -4.60 3.29
C VAL A 14 -0.43 -3.87 4.34
N VAL A 15 0.26 -3.46 5.40
CA VAL A 15 -0.21 -2.47 6.35
C VAL A 15 0.68 -1.25 6.25
N GLY A 16 0.10 -0.07 6.39
CA GLY A 16 0.86 1.16 6.25
C GLY A 16 0.30 2.30 7.07
N GLN A 17 1.07 3.38 7.10
CA GLN A 17 0.66 4.65 7.68
C GLN A 17 0.78 5.76 6.64
N LEU A 18 -0.25 6.59 6.57
CA LEU A 18 -0.30 7.79 5.76
C LEU A 18 0.45 8.95 6.45
N ASN A 19 0.79 9.98 5.69
CA ASN A 19 1.46 11.18 6.22
C ASN A 19 0.60 11.96 7.22
N ASN A 20 -0.72 11.79 7.18
CA ASN A 20 -1.66 12.37 8.16
C ASN A 20 -1.78 11.54 9.45
N GLY A 21 -1.01 10.46 9.60
CA GLY A 21 -0.98 9.61 10.79
C GLY A 21 -1.97 8.46 10.79
N LEU A 22 -2.92 8.41 9.83
CA LEU A 22 -3.89 7.32 9.71
C LEU A 22 -3.22 6.03 9.23
N PHE A 23 -3.68 4.90 9.75
CA PHE A 23 -3.27 3.57 9.32
C PHE A 23 -4.26 3.01 8.30
N PHE A 24 -3.78 2.14 7.42
CA PHE A 24 -4.62 1.44 6.45
C PHE A 24 -4.11 0.02 6.22
N GLU A 25 -5.04 -0.89 5.93
CA GLU A 25 -4.73 -2.15 5.26
C GLU A 25 -4.91 -2.00 3.76
N GLY A 26 -4.02 -2.63 3.00
CA GLY A 26 -4.06 -2.53 1.55
C GLY A 26 -3.38 -3.70 0.86
N TYR A 27 -3.33 -3.60 -0.46
CA TYR A 27 -2.52 -4.47 -1.29
C TYR A 27 -1.73 -3.64 -2.28
N VAL A 28 -0.56 -4.14 -2.68
CA VAL A 28 0.25 -3.51 -3.71
C VAL A 28 0.12 -4.30 -5.00
N ALA A 29 -0.30 -3.63 -6.07
CA ALA A 29 -0.37 -4.22 -7.40
C ALA A 29 0.36 -3.36 -8.44
N ASP A 30 0.74 -3.99 -9.55
CA ASP A 30 1.22 -3.26 -10.72
C ASP A 30 0.02 -2.65 -11.46
N LYS A 31 0.07 -1.34 -11.67
CA LYS A 31 -0.88 -0.61 -12.53
C LYS A 31 -0.10 0.15 -13.58
N ALA A 32 -0.24 -0.28 -14.84
CA ALA A 32 0.44 0.31 -16.01
C ALA A 32 1.98 0.38 -15.86
N GLY A 33 2.61 -0.70 -15.34
CA GLY A 33 4.06 -0.81 -15.15
C GLY A 33 4.58 -0.10 -13.90
N ARG A 34 3.69 0.31 -12.99
CA ARG A 34 4.03 1.03 -11.76
C ARG A 34 3.33 0.41 -10.54
N ALA A 35 4.13 0.05 -9.55
CA ALA A 35 3.64 -0.39 -8.25
C ALA A 35 2.77 0.70 -7.60
N SER A 36 1.54 0.33 -7.25
CA SER A 36 0.51 1.18 -6.65
C SER A 36 -0.08 0.50 -5.43
N VAL A 37 -0.31 1.27 -4.37
CA VAL A 37 -0.99 0.80 -3.15
C VAL A 37 -2.48 1.03 -3.33
N PHE A 38 -3.28 0.04 -2.96
CA PHE A 38 -4.73 0.14 -2.93
C PHE A 38 -5.22 -0.11 -1.52
N ASP A 39 -6.08 0.78 -1.05
CA ASP A 39 -6.79 0.64 0.22
C ASP A 39 -7.78 -0.53 0.12
N ARG A 40 -7.82 -1.37 1.16
CA ARG A 40 -8.70 -2.53 1.24
C ARG A 40 -10.00 -2.25 2.00
N ASP A 41 -9.98 -1.29 2.94
CA ASP A 41 -11.12 -0.97 3.81
C ASP A 41 -12.17 -0.10 3.11
N SER A 42 -11.81 0.57 2.02
CA SER A 42 -12.73 1.39 1.23
C SER A 42 -13.65 0.51 0.38
N GLN A 43 -14.97 0.78 0.43
CA GLN A 43 -15.98 0.12 -0.42
C GLN A 43 -15.63 0.16 -1.92
N THR A 44 -14.84 1.15 -2.33
CA THR A 44 -14.24 1.24 -3.66
C THR A 44 -12.73 1.24 -3.51
N PRO A 45 -11.99 0.34 -4.19
CA PRO A 45 -10.53 0.29 -4.11
C PRO A 45 -9.91 1.63 -4.50
N HIS A 46 -9.50 2.42 -3.50
CA HIS A 46 -8.89 3.72 -3.74
C HIS A 46 -7.38 3.55 -3.84
N GLN A 47 -6.81 4.06 -4.92
CA GLN A 47 -5.37 4.07 -5.12
C GLN A 47 -4.73 5.12 -4.21
N ILE A 48 -3.96 4.67 -3.22
CA ILE A 48 -3.17 5.53 -2.36
C ILE A 48 -1.88 5.91 -3.09
N ARG A 49 -1.59 7.20 -3.20
CA ARG A 49 -0.35 7.66 -3.83
C ARG A 49 0.83 7.31 -2.94
N ALA A 50 1.91 6.80 -3.53
CA ALA A 50 3.16 6.47 -2.83
C ALA A 50 3.76 7.63 -2.01
N THR A 51 3.48 8.87 -2.43
CA THR A 51 3.91 10.10 -1.74
C THR A 51 3.13 10.35 -0.45
N GLN A 52 1.91 9.85 -0.33
CA GLN A 52 1.07 9.96 0.87
C GLN A 52 1.40 8.88 1.91
N VAL A 53 2.13 7.83 1.53
CA VAL A 53 2.55 6.75 2.42
C VAL A 53 3.85 7.13 3.13
N LYS A 54 3.78 7.20 4.46
CA LYS A 54 4.91 7.44 5.34
C LYS A 54 5.78 6.19 5.47
N TRP A 55 5.16 5.05 5.78
CA TRP A 55 5.82 3.74 5.83
C TRP A 55 4.84 2.62 5.45
N LEU A 56 5.40 1.47 5.07
CA LEU A 56 4.67 0.29 4.63
C LEU A 56 5.37 -0.97 5.11
N ALA A 57 4.63 -2.00 5.51
CA ALA A 57 5.12 -3.33 5.83
C ALA A 57 4.20 -4.41 5.22
N LYS A 58 4.74 -5.61 5.00
CA LYS A 58 3.94 -6.75 4.57
C LYS A 58 2.97 -7.15 5.69
N ALA A 59 1.69 -7.31 5.37
CA ALA A 59 0.71 -7.78 6.32
C ALA A 59 1.01 -9.24 6.67
N ALA A 60 1.12 -9.55 7.97
CA ALA A 60 1.20 -10.91 8.47
C ALA A 60 -0.19 -11.28 9.02
N ARG A 61 -0.85 -12.24 8.39
CA ARG A 61 -2.09 -12.83 8.89
C ARG A 61 -1.74 -14.18 9.49
N TYR A 62 -1.94 -14.31 10.80
CA TYR A 62 -1.85 -15.59 11.49
C TYR A 62 -3.20 -16.29 11.28
N CYS A 63 -3.17 -17.42 10.57
CA CYS A 63 -4.33 -18.31 10.40
C CYS A 63 -4.52 -19.16 11.66
#